data_AF-A0A538BQN5-F1
#
_entry.id   AF-A0A538BQN5-F1
#
_cell.length_a   1.000
_cell.length_b   1.000
_cell.length_c   1.000
_cell.angle_alpha   90.00
_cell.angle_beta   90.00
_cell.angle_gamma   90.00
#
_symmetry.space_group_name_H-M   'P 1'
#
loop_
_entity.id
_entity.type
_entity.pdbx_description
1 polymer ?
#
loop_
_entity_poly.entity_id
_entity_poly.type
_entity_poly.pdbx_seq_one_letter_code
_entity_poly.pdbx_strand_id
1 'polypeptide(L)'
;MTSVGFVIHAGRPAAVDAAERLRASLEEDGISCVELRGGAADVDLVVAVGGDGTFLRGAYVAAQADSPVLGVKVGRLGFLTEVEPPEAAPLIREALEGRAAIEERLAVVAEPGSGDPFPPQWAMNEIMVEKRARHRLIRLQVAVDGEYVTTFSADGVIVATPTGSTAYS
;
A
#
# COMPACT_ATOMS: atom_id res chain seq x y z
N MET A 1 -24.49 -3.31 -2.15
CA MET A 1 -24.45 -1.83 -2.25
C MET A 1 -22.99 -1.50 -2.45
N THR A 2 -22.66 -0.78 -3.52
CA THR A 2 -21.26 -0.55 -3.88
C THR A 2 -20.60 0.42 -2.90
N SER A 3 -19.41 0.09 -2.41
CA SER A 3 -18.69 0.88 -1.41
C SER A 3 -17.24 1.16 -1.81
N VAL A 4 -16.79 2.39 -1.50
CA VAL A 4 -15.43 2.87 -1.77
C VAL A 4 -14.78 3.33 -0.48
N GLY A 5 -13.61 2.79 -0.19
CA GLY A 5 -12.80 3.15 0.98
C GLY A 5 -11.74 4.19 0.65
N PHE A 6 -11.67 5.28 1.41
CA PHE A 6 -10.71 6.37 1.20
C PHE A 6 -9.59 6.37 2.21
N VAL A 7 -8.34 6.22 1.75
CA VAL A 7 -7.15 6.46 2.57
C VAL A 7 -6.58 7.84 2.21
N ILE A 8 -6.64 8.77 3.17
CA ILE A 8 -6.38 10.19 2.90
C ILE A 8 -5.13 10.66 3.64
N HIS A 9 -4.28 11.45 2.96
CA HIS A 9 -3.19 12.16 3.63
C HIS A 9 -3.71 13.34 4.48
N ALA A 10 -4.10 13.07 5.73
CA ALA A 10 -4.70 14.07 6.63
C ALA A 10 -3.87 15.35 6.85
N GLY A 11 -2.53 15.25 6.82
CA GLY A 11 -1.64 16.41 6.99
C GLY A 11 -1.52 17.33 5.76
N ARG A 12 -2.27 17.08 4.68
CA ARG A 12 -2.16 17.80 3.41
C ARG A 12 -3.52 18.33 2.99
N PRO A 13 -3.82 19.63 3.17
CA PRO A 13 -5.15 20.20 2.90
C PRO A 13 -5.68 19.88 1.50
N ALA A 14 -4.85 20.01 0.47
CA ALA A 14 -5.25 19.68 -0.90
C ALA A 14 -5.71 18.23 -1.09
N ALA A 15 -5.19 17.28 -0.29
CA ALA A 15 -5.59 15.87 -0.35
C ALA A 15 -6.96 15.65 0.31
N VAL A 16 -7.21 16.37 1.41
CA VAL A 16 -8.51 16.38 2.08
C VAL A 16 -9.56 16.99 1.14
N ASP A 17 -9.29 18.16 0.58
CA ASP A 17 -10.22 18.84 -0.34
C ASP A 17 -10.52 17.99 -1.59
N ALA A 18 -9.50 17.29 -2.13
CA ALA A 18 -9.69 16.40 -3.27
C ALA A 18 -10.54 15.18 -2.89
N ALA A 19 -10.30 14.57 -1.73
CA ALA A 19 -11.10 13.44 -1.25
C ALA A 19 -12.55 13.84 -0.99
N GLU A 20 -12.80 15.00 -0.37
CA GLU A 20 -14.15 15.51 -0.14
C GLU A 20 -14.93 15.71 -1.43
N ARG A 21 -14.31 16.33 -2.45
CA ARG A 21 -14.94 16.51 -3.77
C ARG A 21 -15.23 15.18 -4.46
N LEU A 22 -14.29 14.23 -4.40
CA LEU A 22 -14.49 12.89 -4.98
C LEU A 22 -15.64 12.16 -4.29
N ARG A 23 -15.66 12.17 -2.96
CA ARG A 23 -16.74 11.54 -2.18
C ARG A 23 -18.10 12.13 -2.50
N ALA A 24 -18.22 13.46 -2.51
CA ALA A 24 -19.46 14.13 -2.85
C ALA A 24 -19.99 13.70 -4.24
N SER A 25 -19.11 13.65 -5.25
CA SER A 25 -19.49 13.20 -6.59
C SER A 25 -19.91 11.74 -6.66
N LEU A 26 -19.30 10.84 -5.89
CA LEU A 26 -19.66 9.42 -5.86
C LEU A 26 -20.95 9.18 -5.05
N GLU A 27 -21.14 9.92 -3.96
CA GLU A 27 -22.35 9.85 -3.14
C GLU A 27 -23.60 10.34 -3.90
N GLU A 28 -23.45 11.31 -4.81
CA GLU A 28 -24.51 11.72 -5.77
C GLU A 28 -24.98 10.56 -6.67
N ASP A 29 -24.08 9.62 -6.98
CA ASP A 29 -24.38 8.40 -7.75
C ASP A 29 -24.87 7.23 -6.87
N GLY A 30 -25.07 7.46 -5.56
CA GLY A 30 -25.51 6.44 -4.61
C GLY A 30 -24.42 5.47 -4.16
N ILE A 31 -23.14 5.79 -4.41
CA ILE A 31 -21.99 4.98 -3.98
C ILE A 31 -21.64 5.32 -2.53
N SER A 32 -21.54 4.30 -1.67
CA SER A 32 -21.17 4.51 -0.26
C SER A 32 -19.69 4.82 -0.12
N CYS A 33 -19.33 5.91 0.56
CA CYS A 33 -17.94 6.29 0.78
C CYS A 33 -17.57 6.25 2.27
N VAL A 34 -16.48 5.53 2.62
CA VAL A 34 -15.99 5.41 4.00
C VAL A 34 -14.53 5.84 4.10
N GLU A 35 -14.13 6.50 5.17
CA GLU A 35 -12.71 6.82 5.42
C GLU A 35 -12.01 5.66 6.13
N LEU A 36 -10.86 5.24 5.62
CA LEU A 36 -10.07 4.11 6.12
C LEU A 36 -8.81 4.61 6.83
N ARG A 37 -8.67 4.24 8.11
CA ARG A 37 -7.53 4.64 8.96
C ARG A 37 -6.57 3.49 9.31
N GLY A 38 -6.61 2.39 8.56
CA GLY A 38 -5.66 1.27 8.71
C GLY A 38 -6.24 0.01 9.35
N GLY A 39 -7.50 -0.30 9.05
CA GLY A 39 -8.13 -1.58 9.38
C GLY A 39 -8.89 -2.11 8.17
N ALA A 40 -9.16 -3.42 8.20
CA ALA A 40 -9.96 -4.09 7.18
C ALA A 40 -11.38 -3.50 7.16
N ALA A 41 -11.83 -3.13 5.98
CA ALA A 41 -13.22 -2.78 5.71
C ALA A 41 -13.62 -3.51 4.43
N ASP A 42 -14.81 -4.08 4.42
CA ASP A 42 -15.38 -4.72 3.25
C ASP A 42 -15.79 -3.62 2.25
N VAL A 43 -14.90 -3.35 1.29
CA VAL A 43 -15.07 -2.32 0.26
C VAL A 43 -14.79 -2.88 -1.12
N ASP A 44 -15.45 -2.36 -2.14
CA ASP A 44 -15.25 -2.83 -3.52
C ASP A 44 -14.01 -2.18 -4.17
N LEU A 45 -13.56 -1.04 -3.66
CA LEU A 45 -12.40 -0.30 -4.14
C LEU A 45 -11.78 0.54 -3.02
N VAL A 46 -10.45 0.56 -2.94
CA VAL A 46 -9.71 1.51 -2.10
C VAL A 46 -9.17 2.66 -2.94
N VAL A 47 -9.37 3.90 -2.49
CA VAL A 47 -8.86 5.13 -3.13
C VAL A 47 -7.87 5.79 -2.17
N ALA A 48 -6.60 5.82 -2.55
CA ALA A 48 -5.53 6.46 -1.80
C ALA A 48 -5.29 7.89 -2.32
N VAL A 49 -5.66 8.91 -1.56
CA VAL A 49 -5.54 10.32 -1.96
C VAL A 49 -4.33 10.96 -1.29
N GLY A 50 -3.24 11.12 -2.05
CA GLY A 50 -1.97 11.61 -1.53
C GLY A 50 -0.78 11.34 -2.44
N GLY A 51 0.31 10.85 -1.85
CA GLY A 51 1.51 10.39 -2.58
C GLY A 51 1.79 8.91 -2.31
N ASP A 52 2.97 8.43 -2.68
CA ASP A 52 3.34 6.99 -2.60
C ASP A 52 3.18 6.41 -1.19
N GLY A 53 3.55 7.13 -0.13
CA GLY A 53 3.33 6.65 1.24
C GLY A 53 1.85 6.47 1.61
N THR A 54 0.97 7.29 1.04
CA THR A 54 -0.49 7.13 1.17
C THR A 54 -0.98 5.96 0.34
N PHE A 55 -0.43 5.77 -0.86
CA PHE A 55 -0.70 4.62 -1.71
C PHE A 55 -0.34 3.30 -1.02
N LEU A 56 0.86 3.19 -0.43
CA LEU A 56 1.28 1.98 0.27
C LEU A 56 0.35 1.63 1.44
N ARG A 57 -0.14 2.64 2.16
CA ARG A 57 -1.18 2.44 3.19
C ARG A 57 -2.50 1.98 2.59
N GLY A 58 -2.89 2.53 1.43
CA GLY A 58 -4.05 2.08 0.67
C GLY A 58 -3.91 0.63 0.21
N ALA A 59 -2.77 0.26 -0.39
CA ALA A 59 -2.45 -1.08 -0.86
C ALA A 59 -2.48 -2.10 0.28
N TYR A 60 -1.97 -1.74 1.46
CA TYR A 60 -2.08 -2.60 2.65
C TYR A 60 -3.53 -2.88 3.04
N VAL A 61 -4.41 -1.86 3.04
CA VAL A 61 -5.82 -2.06 3.38
C VAL A 61 -6.56 -2.82 2.28
N ALA A 62 -6.27 -2.52 1.02
CA ALA A 62 -6.79 -3.21 -0.16
C ALA A 62 -6.45 -4.71 -0.14
N ALA A 63 -5.21 -5.06 0.19
CA ALA A 63 -4.79 -6.46 0.34
C ALA A 63 -5.53 -7.21 1.46
N GLN A 64 -5.98 -6.51 2.51
CA GLN A 64 -6.80 -7.11 3.58
C GLN A 64 -8.27 -7.30 3.19
N ALA A 65 -8.76 -6.45 2.30
CA ALA A 65 -10.16 -6.43 1.84
C ALA A 65 -10.37 -7.26 0.56
N ASP A 66 -9.30 -7.77 -0.05
CA ASP A 66 -9.31 -8.40 -1.38
C ASP A 66 -9.90 -7.48 -2.46
N SER A 67 -9.54 -6.19 -2.38
CA SER A 67 -10.06 -5.13 -3.25
C SER A 67 -8.93 -4.49 -4.06
N PRO A 68 -9.22 -3.94 -5.25
CA PRO A 68 -8.27 -3.09 -5.95
C PRO A 68 -7.97 -1.78 -5.20
N VAL A 69 -6.82 -1.17 -5.52
CA VAL A 69 -6.43 0.16 -5.02
C VAL A 69 -6.15 1.12 -6.17
N LEU A 70 -6.69 2.33 -6.06
CA LEU A 70 -6.44 3.45 -6.96
C LEU A 70 -5.66 4.56 -6.25
N GLY A 71 -4.53 4.97 -6.81
CA GLY A 71 -3.73 6.09 -6.33
C GLY A 71 -4.13 7.41 -6.97
N VAL A 72 -4.72 8.31 -6.18
CA VAL A 72 -5.02 9.69 -6.59
C VAL A 72 -3.92 10.62 -6.11
N LYS A 73 -3.16 11.15 -7.06
CA LYS A 73 -2.01 12.02 -6.83
C LYS A 73 -2.47 13.41 -6.40
N VAL A 74 -1.92 13.89 -5.29
CA VAL A 74 -2.07 15.29 -4.88
C VAL A 74 -0.70 15.91 -4.58
N GLY A 75 -0.18 16.69 -5.53
CA GLY A 75 1.10 17.37 -5.40
C GLY A 75 2.16 16.90 -6.41
N ARG A 76 3.34 16.51 -5.91
CA ARG A 76 4.45 16.08 -6.76
C ARG A 76 4.16 14.71 -7.38
N LEU A 77 4.75 14.45 -8.55
CA LEU A 77 4.72 13.14 -9.21
C LEU A 77 5.44 12.11 -8.32
N GLY A 78 4.77 11.01 -8.02
CA GLY A 78 5.33 9.82 -7.36
C GLY A 78 5.54 8.70 -8.37
N PHE A 79 5.96 7.53 -7.88
CA PHE A 79 6.11 6.32 -8.71
C PHE A 79 4.83 5.48 -8.78
N LEU A 80 3.92 5.64 -7.81
CA LEU A 80 2.74 4.76 -7.65
C LEU A 80 1.40 5.48 -7.83
N THR A 81 1.39 6.82 -7.72
CA THR A 81 0.18 7.62 -7.90
C THR A 81 0.21 8.35 -9.23
N GLU A 82 -0.63 7.90 -10.17
CA GLU A 82 -0.63 8.40 -11.55
C GLU A 82 -1.87 9.23 -11.91
N VAL A 83 -2.97 9.09 -11.16
CA VAL A 83 -4.27 9.70 -11.53
C VAL A 83 -4.49 11.01 -10.80
N GLU A 84 -4.81 12.07 -11.54
CA GLU A 84 -5.13 13.37 -10.93
C GLU A 84 -6.60 13.44 -10.49
N PRO A 85 -6.96 14.27 -9.48
CA PRO A 85 -8.32 14.31 -8.95
C PRO A 85 -9.45 14.48 -9.97
N PRO A 86 -9.32 15.28 -11.05
CA PRO A 86 -10.36 15.41 -12.07
C PRO A 86 -10.65 14.11 -12.84
N GLU A 87 -9.64 13.24 -12.98
CA GLU A 87 -9.72 12.00 -13.76
C GLU A 87 -10.13 10.80 -12.89
N ALA A 88 -9.99 10.93 -11.57
CA ALA A 88 -10.25 9.85 -10.62
C ALA A 88 -11.74 9.46 -10.56
N ALA A 89 -12.68 10.41 -10.56
CA ALA A 89 -14.10 10.07 -10.41
C ALA A 89 -14.64 9.22 -11.58
N PRO A 90 -14.39 9.53 -12.86
CA PRO A 90 -14.72 8.64 -13.96
C PRO A 90 -14.10 7.25 -13.79
N LEU A 91 -12.81 7.17 -13.51
CA LEU A 91 -12.09 5.90 -13.40
C LEU A 91 -12.60 5.02 -12.24
N ILE A 92 -12.96 5.63 -11.11
CA ILE A 92 -13.59 4.93 -9.99
C ILE A 92 -14.88 4.25 -10.45
N ARG A 93 -15.74 4.95 -11.20
CA ARG A 93 -16.98 4.37 -11.73
C ARG A 93 -16.69 3.21 -12.69
N GLU A 94 -15.72 3.38 -13.59
CA GLU A 94 -15.32 2.30 -14.50
C GLU A 94 -14.79 1.08 -13.75
N ALA A 95 -14.02 1.29 -12.69
CA ALA A 95 -13.50 0.21 -11.85
C ALA A 95 -14.62 -0.54 -11.13
N LEU A 96 -15.60 0.18 -10.56
CA LEU A 96 -16.77 -0.41 -9.90
C LEU A 96 -17.68 -1.17 -10.86
N GLU A 97 -17.66 -0.82 -12.15
CA GLU A 97 -18.36 -1.54 -13.22
C GLU A 97 -17.54 -2.70 -13.82
N GLY A 98 -16.31 -2.94 -13.34
CA GLY A 98 -15.42 -3.97 -13.86
C GLY A 98 -14.85 -3.66 -15.26
N ARG A 99 -14.86 -2.38 -15.66
CA ARG A 99 -14.36 -1.90 -16.96
C ARG A 99 -12.94 -1.32 -16.90
N ALA A 100 -12.40 -1.06 -15.71
CA ALA A 100 -11.03 -0.61 -15.55
C ALA A 100 -10.03 -1.77 -15.72
N ALA A 101 -8.85 -1.46 -16.24
CA ALA A 101 -7.73 -2.40 -16.23
C ALA A 101 -7.19 -2.55 -14.80
N ILE A 102 -6.99 -3.79 -14.37
CA ILE A 102 -6.37 -4.14 -13.09
C ILE A 102 -4.96 -4.65 -13.36
N GLU A 103 -3.98 -4.10 -12.65
CA GLU A 103 -2.60 -4.57 -12.69
C GLU A 103 -2.23 -5.23 -11.37
N GLU A 104 -1.80 -6.48 -11.42
CA GLU A 104 -1.31 -7.22 -10.26
C GLU A 104 0.15 -6.85 -9.96
N ARG A 105 0.44 -6.51 -8.70
CA ARG A 105 1.79 -6.22 -8.23
C ARG A 105 2.22 -7.23 -7.18
N LEU A 106 3.49 -7.64 -7.24
CA LEU A 106 4.07 -8.52 -6.23
C LEU A 106 4.12 -7.84 -4.87
N ALA A 107 3.85 -8.62 -3.83
CA ALA A 107 4.08 -8.25 -2.43
C ALA A 107 4.90 -9.35 -1.76
N VAL A 108 5.59 -8.98 -0.68
CA VAL A 108 6.32 -9.92 0.19
C VAL A 108 5.61 -10.06 1.52
N VAL A 109 5.66 -11.27 2.08
CA VAL A 109 5.18 -11.56 3.43
C VAL A 109 6.34 -12.13 4.24
N ALA A 110 6.62 -11.55 5.40
CA ALA A 110 7.55 -12.11 6.36
C ALA A 110 6.78 -12.80 7.47
N GLU A 111 7.07 -14.08 7.64
CA GLU A 111 6.53 -14.88 8.73
C GLU A 111 7.54 -14.95 9.88
N PRO A 112 7.10 -14.72 11.12
CA PRO A 112 7.93 -14.92 12.31
C PRO A 112 8.42 -16.37 12.43
N GLY A 113 9.58 -16.56 13.06
CA GLY A 113 9.99 -17.90 13.49
C GLY A 113 9.03 -18.45 14.54
N SER A 114 8.98 -19.78 14.70
CA SER A 114 8.16 -20.41 15.74
C SER A 114 8.51 -19.86 17.13
N GLY A 115 7.53 -19.26 17.81
CA GLY A 115 7.68 -18.69 19.14
C GLY A 115 8.03 -17.19 19.16
N ASP A 116 8.21 -16.55 18.01
CA ASP A 116 8.36 -15.10 17.93
C ASP A 116 6.99 -14.39 18.12
N PRO A 117 6.96 -13.23 18.81
CA PRO A 117 5.71 -12.61 19.23
C PRO A 117 5.07 -11.68 18.18
N PHE A 118 5.66 -11.54 16.98
CA PHE A 118 5.13 -10.61 15.97
C PHE A 118 4.26 -11.33 14.95
N PRO A 119 3.14 -10.73 14.49
CA PRO A 119 2.32 -11.33 13.44
C PRO A 119 3.03 -11.27 12.09
N PRO A 120 2.61 -12.07 11.09
CA PRO A 120 3.08 -11.93 9.72
C PRO A 120 3.00 -10.48 9.24
N GLN A 121 4.05 -10.03 8.55
CA GLN A 121 4.16 -8.67 8.03
C GLN A 121 4.04 -8.71 6.52
N TRP A 122 3.12 -7.93 5.95
CA TRP A 122 2.95 -7.77 4.51
C TRP A 122 3.60 -6.46 4.05
N ALA A 123 4.29 -6.47 2.91
CA ALA A 123 4.80 -5.25 2.30
C ALA A 123 4.74 -5.31 0.77
N MET A 124 4.29 -4.22 0.15
CA MET A 124 4.32 -4.06 -1.30
C MET A 124 5.71 -3.72 -1.82
N ASN A 125 6.51 -2.98 -1.04
CA ASN A 125 7.85 -2.58 -1.44
C ASN A 125 8.90 -3.53 -0.87
N GLU A 126 9.16 -3.46 0.43
CA GLU A 126 10.22 -4.26 1.06
C GLU A 126 9.93 -4.64 2.51
N ILE A 127 10.61 -5.69 2.95
CA ILE A 127 10.74 -6.04 4.36
C ILE A 127 12.21 -5.91 4.75
N MET A 128 12.48 -5.20 5.84
CA MET A 128 13.82 -4.99 6.38
C MET A 128 13.95 -5.67 7.74
N VAL A 129 14.98 -6.50 7.88
CA VAL A 129 15.46 -6.99 9.18
C VAL A 129 16.66 -6.14 9.56
N GLU A 130 16.52 -5.32 10.60
CA GLU A 130 17.58 -4.42 11.08
C GLU A 130 17.95 -4.71 12.53
N LYS A 131 19.23 -4.50 12.86
CA LYS A 131 19.70 -4.46 14.24
C LYS A 131 18.99 -3.39 15.07
N ARG A 132 18.75 -3.68 16.35
CA ARG A 132 18.32 -2.65 17.32
C ARG A 132 19.49 -1.81 17.85
N ALA A 133 20.67 -2.42 18.01
CA ALA A 133 21.83 -1.78 18.62
C ALA A 133 22.70 -1.10 17.55
N ARG A 134 22.78 0.24 17.58
CA ARG A 134 23.49 1.02 16.54
C ARG A 134 24.99 0.71 16.39
N HIS A 135 25.64 0.24 17.46
CA HIS A 135 27.11 0.15 17.55
C HIS A 135 27.70 -1.25 17.29
N ARG A 136 26.89 -2.24 16.89
CA ARG A 136 27.37 -3.61 16.58
C ARG A 136 26.78 -4.07 15.25
N LEU A 137 27.47 -4.97 14.55
CA LEU A 137 26.87 -5.69 13.43
C LEU A 137 26.08 -6.89 13.96
N ILE A 138 25.05 -7.29 13.22
CA ILE A 138 24.36 -8.56 13.43
C ILE A 138 24.84 -9.57 12.40
N ARG A 139 24.89 -10.85 12.80
CA ARG A 139 25.24 -11.96 11.90
C ARG A 139 23.95 -12.57 11.37
N LEU A 140 23.79 -12.57 10.05
CA LEU A 140 22.60 -13.03 9.35
C LEU A 140 22.94 -14.23 8.48
N GLN A 141 22.10 -15.26 8.54
CA GLN A 141 22.13 -16.40 7.62
C GLN A 141 20.99 -16.24 6.62
N VAL A 142 21.29 -16.42 5.33
CA VAL A 142 20.32 -16.40 4.25
C VAL A 142 20.21 -17.78 3.64
N ALA A 143 18.98 -18.24 3.48
CA ALA A 143 18.63 -19.45 2.76
C ALA A 143 17.53 -19.14 1.74
N VAL A 144 17.54 -19.83 0.61
CA VAL A 144 16.51 -19.74 -0.45
C VAL A 144 16.01 -21.16 -0.69
N ASP A 145 14.69 -21.35 -0.69
CA ASP A 145 14.05 -22.66 -0.80
C ASP A 145 14.57 -23.70 0.21
N GLY A 146 14.94 -23.22 1.40
CA GLY A 146 15.52 -24.04 2.48
C GLY A 146 17.01 -24.35 2.33
N GLU A 147 17.64 -23.97 1.22
CA GLU A 147 19.06 -24.18 0.98
C GLU A 147 19.90 -23.00 1.45
N TYR A 148 20.98 -23.30 2.17
CA TYR A 148 21.94 -22.30 2.62
C TYR A 148 22.58 -21.57 1.44
N VAL A 149 22.53 -20.23 1.46
CA VAL A 149 23.21 -19.40 0.48
C VAL A 149 24.48 -18.78 1.07
N THR A 150 24.34 -18.05 2.17
CA THR A 150 25.48 -17.32 2.76
C THR A 150 25.25 -16.94 4.23
N THR A 151 26.31 -16.50 4.89
CA THR A 151 26.27 -15.86 6.20
C THR A 151 27.19 -14.66 6.20
N PHE A 152 26.67 -13.51 6.62
CA PHE A 152 27.43 -12.26 6.66
C PHE A 152 27.11 -11.45 7.92
N SER A 153 27.97 -10.48 8.19
CA SER A 153 27.76 -9.49 9.24
C SER A 153 27.35 -8.16 8.60
N ALA A 154 26.21 -7.60 9.00
CA ALA A 154 25.68 -6.35 8.45
C ALA A 154 24.86 -5.58 9.48
N ASP A 155 24.36 -4.41 9.09
CA ASP A 155 23.36 -3.67 9.87
C ASP A 155 21.96 -4.31 9.75
N GLY A 156 21.71 -4.98 8.63
CA GLY A 156 20.45 -5.63 8.33
C GLY A 156 20.46 -6.33 6.97
N VAL A 157 19.28 -6.81 6.56
CA VAL A 157 19.00 -7.32 5.22
C VAL A 157 17.64 -6.79 4.76
N ILE A 158 17.54 -6.49 3.47
CA ILE A 158 16.31 -6.04 2.82
C ILE A 158 15.90 -7.09 1.79
N VAL A 159 14.62 -7.45 1.81
CA VAL A 159 13.99 -8.27 0.76
C VAL A 159 12.93 -7.38 0.09
N ALA A 160 13.18 -7.00 -1.16
CA ALA A 160 12.36 -6.07 -1.91
C ALA A 160 11.65 -6.73 -3.09
N THR A 161 10.46 -6.24 -3.41
CA THR A 161 9.74 -6.54 -4.65
C THR A 161 10.30 -5.70 -5.81
N PRO A 162 9.93 -5.98 -7.07
CA PRO A 162 10.26 -5.09 -8.19
C PRO A 162 9.76 -3.65 -7.97
N THR A 163 8.64 -3.46 -7.28
CA THR A 163 8.15 -2.11 -6.95
C THR A 163 9.01 -1.43 -5.89
N GLY A 164 9.54 -2.19 -4.93
CA GLY A 164 10.46 -1.68 -3.90
C GLY A 164 11.85 -1.30 -4.41
N SER A 165 12.23 -1.68 -5.64
CA SER A 165 13.59 -1.43 -6.16
C SER A 165 13.94 0.05 -6.35
N THR A 166 12.93 0.92 -6.43
CA THR A 166 13.11 2.39 -6.52
C THR A 166 12.88 3.10 -5.19
N ALA A 167 12.66 2.35 -4.11
CA ALA A 167 12.40 2.87 -2.78
C ALA A 167 13.69 2.90 -1.94
N TYR A 168 13.79 2.04 -0.93
CA TYR A 168 14.93 1.99 -0.02
C TYR A 168 16.01 0.96 -0.45
N SER A 169 15.67 0.07 -1.38
CA SER A 169 16.53 -1.04 -1.83
C SER A 169 17.83 -0.59 -2.51
#